data_AF-A0A091GD59-F1
#
_entry.id   AF-A0A091GD59-F1
#
_cell.length_a   1.000
_cell.length_b   1.000
_cell.length_c   1.000
_cell.angle_alpha   90.00
_cell.angle_beta   90.00
_cell.angle_gamma   90.00
#
_symmetry.space_group_name_H-M   'P 1'
#
loop_
_entity.id
_entity.type
_entity.pdbx_description
1 polymer ?
#
loop_
_entity_poly.entity_id
_entity_poly.type
_entity_poly.pdbx_seq_one_letter_code
_entity_poly.pdbx_strand_id
1 'polypeptide(L)'
;MDSQEAKQNQPFADIFDEDEAEKSFLLSKPTCIIVLGKPGSGKKTLARKLAQIWKCIFIEALEVIQTNIDEETEYGLKCQELLFKGQNVSEELVTKMILKKIESSEASHFGYVLSGFPSLSEEYMTISQQIEKIKNLKLKPDLLINIKCSDYDLCQRISGQRQHPDSGQVYQRNQWDPNIIEKHNKQKDQHEENEEEDEEVEEEEAAEHPPMKADFFHQLVQRPEDFLENAEERVGMYKDIMLHPLEDLMAEQDCQYLIELDGNQPPDDLLVVSKLCIKKTSNSCYYYFNKQDELFRVLSSYNRIAHRCRWRRSRWGQVCPVALKEGDILMGNPDLAVSFLGKMYILSSPEALKTFMLNPRPYLLPPMPLPPCKVLVFGPPLSGRTTVCNLIAQKYKGKV
;
A
#
# COMPACT_ATOMS: atom_id res chain seq x y z
N MET A 1 -48.82 -50.42 -5.24
CA MET A 1 -48.61 -49.13 -4.57
C MET A 1 -47.11 -48.91 -4.60
N ASP A 2 -46.64 -48.39 -5.73
CA ASP A 2 -45.21 -48.17 -6.00
C ASP A 2 -44.89 -46.72 -5.69
N SER A 3 -44.24 -46.46 -4.56
CA SER A 3 -43.68 -45.16 -4.22
C SER A 3 -42.27 -45.06 -4.79
N GLN A 4 -42.14 -44.26 -5.85
CA GLN A 4 -40.87 -43.90 -6.47
C GLN A 4 -39.97 -43.16 -5.47
N GLU A 5 -38.83 -43.76 -5.12
CA GLU A 5 -37.71 -43.02 -4.54
C GLU A 5 -37.07 -42.16 -5.63
N ALA A 6 -37.43 -40.88 -5.66
CA ALA A 6 -36.70 -39.88 -6.42
C ALA A 6 -35.34 -39.65 -5.74
N LYS A 7 -34.30 -40.36 -6.19
CA LYS A 7 -32.91 -39.96 -5.96
C LYS A 7 -32.70 -38.59 -6.61
N GLN A 8 -32.84 -37.53 -5.82
CA GLN A 8 -32.28 -36.23 -6.18
C GLN A 8 -30.76 -36.39 -6.23
N ASN A 9 -30.22 -36.62 -7.43
CA ASN A 9 -28.84 -36.28 -7.74
C ASN A 9 -28.74 -34.76 -7.59
N GLN A 10 -28.44 -34.27 -6.40
CA GLN A 10 -27.84 -32.95 -6.29
C GLN A 10 -26.46 -33.08 -6.92
N PRO A 11 -26.18 -32.37 -8.03
CA PRO A 11 -24.82 -32.31 -8.53
C PRO A 11 -23.97 -31.77 -7.38
N PHE A 12 -22.78 -32.35 -7.22
CA PHE A 12 -21.74 -31.83 -6.34
C PHE A 12 -21.31 -30.46 -6.90
N ALA A 13 -22.17 -29.45 -6.73
CA ALA A 13 -21.87 -28.08 -7.07
C ALA A 13 -20.87 -27.62 -6.02
N ASP A 14 -19.66 -27.33 -6.47
CA ASP A 14 -18.66 -26.68 -5.65
C ASP A 14 -19.30 -25.42 -5.06
N ILE A 15 -19.42 -25.35 -3.74
CA ILE A 15 -20.18 -24.30 -3.02
C ILE A 15 -19.43 -22.94 -3.13
N PHE A 16 -18.21 -22.97 -3.67
CA PHE A 16 -17.42 -21.81 -4.04
C PHE A 16 -17.16 -21.86 -5.55
N ASP A 17 -17.98 -21.18 -6.33
CA ASP A 17 -17.59 -20.85 -7.70
C ASP A 17 -16.36 -19.92 -7.62
N GLU A 18 -15.17 -20.45 -7.91
CA GLU A 18 -13.91 -19.70 -7.85
C GLU A 18 -13.96 -18.43 -8.72
N ASP A 19 -14.72 -18.44 -9.81
CA ASP A 19 -14.90 -17.27 -10.67
C ASP A 19 -15.80 -16.21 -10.01
N GLU A 20 -16.78 -16.63 -9.20
CA GLU A 20 -17.57 -15.73 -8.36
C GLU A 20 -16.74 -15.16 -7.21
N ALA A 21 -15.88 -15.99 -6.59
CA ALA A 21 -14.92 -15.54 -5.57
C ALA A 21 -13.90 -14.54 -6.16
N GLU A 22 -13.34 -14.80 -7.34
CA GLU A 22 -12.45 -13.87 -8.04
C GLU A 22 -13.17 -12.55 -8.36
N LYS A 23 -14.39 -12.64 -8.90
CA LYS A 23 -15.18 -11.46 -9.23
C LYS A 23 -15.54 -10.65 -7.99
N SER A 24 -15.92 -11.30 -6.89
CA SER A 24 -16.22 -10.62 -5.62
C SER A 24 -14.97 -9.94 -5.04
N PHE A 25 -13.79 -10.57 -5.12
CA PHE A 25 -12.53 -9.93 -4.74
C PHE A 25 -12.20 -8.73 -5.63
N LEU A 26 -12.31 -8.87 -6.96
CA LEU A 26 -12.02 -7.77 -7.90
C LEU A 26 -12.95 -6.57 -7.69
N LEU A 27 -14.21 -6.81 -7.30
CA LEU A 27 -15.20 -5.78 -6.98
C LEU A 27 -15.07 -5.25 -5.54
N SER A 28 -14.34 -5.94 -4.67
CA SER A 28 -14.17 -5.53 -3.29
C SER A 28 -13.33 -4.25 -3.19
N LYS A 29 -13.72 -3.38 -2.27
CA LYS A 29 -12.93 -2.20 -1.92
C LYS A 29 -11.61 -2.63 -1.26
N PRO A 30 -10.46 -2.05 -1.64
CA PRO A 30 -9.21 -2.35 -0.96
C PRO A 30 -9.18 -1.70 0.43
N THR A 31 -8.36 -2.23 1.33
CA THR A 31 -8.25 -1.74 2.71
C THR A 31 -7.65 -0.33 2.74
N CYS A 32 -8.37 0.61 3.33
CA CYS A 32 -7.91 1.99 3.50
C CYS A 32 -7.78 2.33 4.99
N ILE A 33 -6.60 2.74 5.43
CA ILE A 33 -6.29 2.98 6.85
C ILE A 33 -5.84 4.43 7.03
N ILE A 34 -6.32 5.09 8.09
CA ILE A 34 -5.77 6.36 8.57
C ILE A 34 -5.14 6.14 9.94
N VAL A 35 -3.92 6.65 10.13
CA VAL A 35 -3.20 6.61 11.42
C VAL A 35 -3.14 8.01 12.03
N LEU A 36 -3.85 8.19 13.15
CA LEU A 36 -3.99 9.40 13.94
C LEU A 36 -3.22 9.35 15.27
N GLY A 37 -3.08 10.51 15.91
CA GLY A 37 -2.39 10.68 17.19
C GLY A 37 -1.58 11.97 17.25
N LYS A 38 -1.09 12.32 18.44
CA LYS A 38 -0.30 13.53 18.72
C LYS A 38 1.11 13.52 18.11
N PRO A 39 1.68 14.67 17.70
CA PRO A 39 3.03 14.71 17.11
C PRO A 39 4.06 13.97 18.00
N GLY A 40 5.01 13.27 17.38
CA GLY A 40 5.99 12.44 18.11
C GLY A 40 5.53 11.03 18.52
N SER A 41 4.23 10.68 18.36
CA SER A 41 3.71 9.36 18.79
C SER A 41 4.16 8.15 17.95
N GLY A 42 4.99 8.35 16.92
CA GLY A 42 5.47 7.25 16.06
C GLY A 42 4.51 6.83 14.93
N LYS A 43 3.46 7.62 14.65
CA LYS A 43 2.48 7.37 13.56
C LYS A 43 3.13 6.99 12.22
N LYS A 44 4.14 7.76 11.80
CA LYS A 44 4.85 7.56 10.53
C LYS A 44 5.47 6.17 10.46
N THR A 45 6.17 5.77 11.53
CA THR A 45 6.83 4.46 11.62
C THR A 45 5.80 3.33 11.58
N LEU A 46 4.72 3.46 12.35
CA LEU A 46 3.64 2.47 12.35
C LEU A 46 2.97 2.37 10.97
N ALA A 47 2.60 3.50 10.38
CA ALA A 47 1.94 3.57 9.09
C ALA A 47 2.78 2.97 7.96
N ARG A 48 4.10 3.24 7.94
CA ARG A 48 5.02 2.64 6.98
C ARG A 48 5.12 1.13 7.13
N LYS A 49 5.30 0.64 8.36
CA LYS A 49 5.36 -0.82 8.62
C LYS A 49 4.04 -1.50 8.26
N LEU A 50 2.89 -0.88 8.57
CA LEU A 50 1.57 -1.35 8.14
C LEU A 50 1.46 -1.41 6.62
N ALA A 51 1.84 -0.35 5.89
CA ALA A 51 1.80 -0.34 4.45
C ALA A 51 2.63 -1.47 3.82
N GLN A 52 3.81 -1.77 4.37
CA GLN A 52 4.67 -2.86 3.91
C GLN A 52 4.04 -4.25 4.12
N ILE A 53 3.53 -4.52 5.32
CA ILE A 53 2.92 -5.82 5.67
C ILE A 53 1.65 -6.05 4.84
N TRP A 54 0.85 -5.01 4.66
CA TRP A 54 -0.45 -5.08 3.99
C TRP A 54 -0.34 -4.90 2.48
N LYS A 55 0.86 -4.55 1.98
CA LYS A 55 1.11 -4.20 0.57
C LYS A 55 0.19 -3.09 0.08
N CYS A 56 -0.06 -2.11 0.94
CA CYS A 56 -0.82 -0.91 0.64
C CYS A 56 0.12 0.25 0.25
N ILE A 57 -0.43 1.27 -0.38
CA ILE A 57 0.33 2.49 -0.68
C ILE A 57 0.48 3.31 0.59
N PHE A 58 1.72 3.57 1.01
CA PHE A 58 1.99 4.54 2.08
C PHE A 58 1.81 5.95 1.52
N ILE A 59 1.06 6.79 2.25
CA ILE A 59 0.80 8.17 1.84
C ILE A 59 1.16 9.09 3.01
N GLU A 60 2.22 9.87 2.82
CA GLU A 60 2.69 10.91 3.72
C GLU A 60 3.19 12.11 2.91
N ALA A 61 3.08 13.33 3.44
CA ALA A 61 3.50 14.56 2.76
C ALA A 61 4.91 14.48 2.15
N LEU A 62 5.91 14.06 2.92
CA LEU A 62 7.31 14.01 2.47
C LEU A 62 7.51 13.02 1.31
N GLU A 63 6.94 11.82 1.42
CA GLU A 63 7.07 10.78 0.40
C GLU A 63 6.34 11.15 -0.89
N VAL A 64 5.18 11.78 -0.77
CA VAL A 64 4.43 12.29 -1.91
C VAL A 64 5.20 13.42 -2.61
N ILE A 65 5.82 14.34 -1.86
CA ILE A 65 6.66 15.40 -2.44
C ILE A 65 7.86 14.78 -3.18
N GLN A 66 8.59 13.87 -2.54
CA GLN A 66 9.75 13.19 -3.13
C GLN A 66 9.38 12.44 -4.40
N THR A 67 8.32 11.61 -4.34
CA THR A 67 7.83 10.87 -5.51
C THR A 67 7.48 11.80 -6.67
N ASN A 68 6.83 12.94 -6.40
CA ASN A 68 6.47 13.89 -7.46
C ASN A 68 7.69 14.61 -8.05
N ILE A 69 8.72 14.87 -7.25
CA ILE A 69 10.00 15.44 -7.72
C ILE A 69 10.74 14.42 -8.60
N ASP A 70 10.83 13.17 -8.15
CA ASP A 70 11.52 12.09 -8.88
C ASP A 70 10.83 11.74 -10.20
N GLU A 71 9.49 11.80 -10.23
CA GLU A 71 8.68 11.61 -11.43
C GLU A 71 8.59 12.87 -12.33
N GLU A 72 9.23 13.98 -11.93
CA GLU A 72 9.24 15.26 -12.65
C GLU A 72 7.83 15.78 -12.98
N THR A 73 6.86 15.59 -12.07
CA THR A 73 5.49 16.05 -12.30
C THR A 73 5.40 17.58 -12.22
N GLU A 74 4.32 18.17 -12.75
CA GLU A 74 4.10 19.62 -12.64
C GLU A 74 4.13 20.12 -11.18
N TYR A 75 3.63 19.32 -10.24
CA TYR A 75 3.71 19.62 -8.81
C TYR A 75 5.13 19.46 -8.28
N GLY A 76 5.84 18.40 -8.69
CA GLY A 76 7.24 18.15 -8.32
C GLY A 76 8.17 19.26 -8.75
N LEU A 77 8.07 19.72 -10.00
CA LEU A 77 8.87 20.84 -10.52
C LEU A 77 8.62 22.14 -9.75
N LYS A 78 7.36 22.43 -9.40
CA LYS A 78 7.01 23.58 -8.55
C LYS A 78 7.60 23.45 -7.14
N CYS A 79 7.49 22.27 -6.53
CA CYS A 79 8.13 22.00 -5.24
C CYS A 79 9.64 22.20 -5.31
N GLN A 80 10.28 21.64 -6.33
CA GLN A 80 11.72 21.71 -6.53
C GLN A 80 12.20 23.17 -6.71
N GLU A 81 11.46 23.97 -7.48
CA GLU A 81 11.74 25.40 -7.65
C GLU A 81 11.66 26.17 -6.33
N LEU A 82 10.62 25.93 -5.51
CA LEU A 82 10.47 26.56 -4.20
C LEU A 82 11.61 26.15 -3.26
N LEU A 83 11.92 24.86 -3.21
CA LEU A 83 12.98 24.31 -2.37
C LEU A 83 14.37 24.85 -2.76
N PHE A 84 14.67 24.98 -4.06
CA PHE A 84 15.93 25.59 -4.53
C PHE A 84 16.05 27.07 -4.18
N LYS A 85 14.93 27.78 -4.01
CA LYS A 85 14.89 29.17 -3.51
C LYS A 85 14.97 29.26 -1.99
N GLY A 86 15.03 28.13 -1.28
CA GLY A 86 14.97 28.08 0.18
C GLY A 86 13.60 28.44 0.75
N GLN A 87 12.53 28.27 -0.03
CA GLN A 87 11.15 28.53 0.38
C GLN A 87 10.44 27.24 0.79
N ASN A 88 9.46 27.37 1.69
CA ASN A 88 8.62 26.25 2.11
C ASN A 88 7.62 25.87 1.01
N VAL A 89 7.33 24.58 0.90
CA VAL A 89 6.23 24.10 0.05
C VAL A 89 4.91 24.45 0.72
N SER A 90 4.00 25.11 -0.01
CA SER A 90 2.72 25.52 0.56
C SER A 90 1.83 24.33 0.90
N GLU A 91 1.05 24.45 1.99
CA GLU A 91 0.12 23.42 2.44
C GLU A 91 -0.93 23.05 1.39
N GLU A 92 -1.37 24.03 0.60
CA GLU A 92 -2.26 23.82 -0.54
C GLU A 92 -1.69 22.80 -1.54
N LEU A 93 -0.42 22.96 -1.88
CA LEU A 93 0.24 22.12 -2.88
C LEU A 93 0.40 20.69 -2.34
N VAL A 94 0.82 20.55 -1.08
CA VAL A 94 0.94 19.25 -0.40
C VAL A 94 -0.42 18.54 -0.33
N THR A 95 -1.47 19.25 0.08
CA THR A 95 -2.84 18.69 0.18
C THR A 95 -3.33 18.20 -1.17
N LYS A 96 -3.13 18.97 -2.25
CA LYS A 96 -3.50 18.54 -3.61
C LYS A 96 -2.76 17.29 -4.05
N MET A 97 -1.46 17.18 -3.76
CA MET A 97 -0.69 15.98 -4.11
C MET A 97 -1.14 14.74 -3.32
N ILE A 98 -1.42 14.88 -2.02
CA ILE A 98 -1.95 13.80 -1.18
C ILE A 98 -3.29 13.30 -1.74
N LEU A 99 -4.23 14.21 -2.01
CA LEU A 99 -5.54 13.85 -2.58
C LEU A 99 -5.39 13.15 -3.93
N LYS A 100 -4.49 13.64 -4.80
CA LYS A 100 -4.21 13.00 -6.10
C LYS A 100 -3.62 11.59 -5.93
N LYS A 101 -2.75 11.37 -4.94
CA LYS A 101 -2.18 10.04 -4.65
C LYS A 101 -3.23 9.08 -4.09
N ILE A 102 -4.15 9.56 -3.25
CA ILE A 102 -5.30 8.77 -2.76
C ILE A 102 -6.22 8.35 -3.93
N GLU A 103 -6.43 9.22 -4.91
CA GLU A 103 -7.23 8.92 -6.10
C GLU A 103 -6.48 8.12 -7.19
N SER A 104 -5.24 7.73 -6.95
CA SER A 104 -4.42 7.01 -7.93
C SER A 104 -4.96 5.60 -8.21
N SER A 105 -4.61 5.07 -9.39
CA SER A 105 -4.94 3.69 -9.77
C SER A 105 -4.32 2.66 -8.81
N GLU A 106 -3.13 2.93 -8.30
CA GLU A 106 -2.44 2.12 -7.29
C GLU A 106 -3.25 2.04 -5.99
N ALA A 107 -3.64 3.18 -5.43
CA ALA A 107 -4.43 3.25 -4.21
C ALA A 107 -5.82 2.60 -4.40
N SER A 108 -6.40 2.67 -5.60
CA SER A 108 -7.67 1.98 -5.92
C SER A 108 -7.57 0.46 -5.97
N HIS A 109 -6.35 -0.08 -6.13
CA HIS A 109 -6.10 -1.51 -6.19
C HIS A 109 -5.57 -2.07 -4.86
N PHE A 110 -4.51 -1.45 -4.34
CA PHE A 110 -3.77 -1.87 -3.16
C PHE A 110 -4.32 -1.28 -1.87
N GLY A 111 -5.15 -0.23 -1.96
CA GLY A 111 -5.54 0.56 -0.80
C GLY A 111 -4.41 1.49 -0.37
N TYR A 112 -4.60 2.15 0.76
CA TYR A 112 -3.63 3.10 1.27
C TYR A 112 -3.55 3.10 2.80
N VAL A 113 -2.40 3.50 3.32
CA VAL A 113 -2.21 3.89 4.72
C VAL A 113 -1.80 5.35 4.74
N LEU A 114 -2.70 6.21 5.20
CA LEU A 114 -2.50 7.65 5.26
C LEU A 114 -1.99 8.06 6.64
N SER A 115 -0.90 8.82 6.64
CA SER A 115 -0.34 9.47 7.84
C SER A 115 -0.10 10.94 7.59
N GLY A 116 -0.36 11.77 8.60
CA GLY A 116 -0.09 13.21 8.55
C GLY A 116 -1.16 14.06 7.84
N PHE A 117 -2.32 13.48 7.50
CA PHE A 117 -3.52 14.22 7.08
C PHE A 117 -4.73 13.72 7.89
N PRO A 118 -5.47 14.60 8.60
CA PRO A 118 -5.36 16.06 8.59
C PRO A 118 -4.04 16.58 9.19
N SER A 119 -3.58 17.73 8.71
CA SER A 119 -2.41 18.45 9.22
C SER A 119 -2.79 19.34 10.41
N LEU A 120 -1.80 19.65 11.25
CA LEU A 120 -1.97 20.61 12.34
C LEU A 120 -2.02 22.07 11.86
N SER A 121 -1.62 22.33 10.61
CA SER A 121 -1.66 23.66 10.00
C SER A 121 -3.06 23.97 9.50
N GLU A 122 -3.46 25.24 9.64
CA GLU A 122 -4.69 25.81 9.08
C GLU A 122 -4.40 26.96 8.10
N GLU A 123 -3.17 27.05 7.58
CA GLU A 123 -2.78 28.10 6.62
C GLU A 123 -3.59 28.04 5.33
N TYR A 124 -3.97 26.83 4.89
CA TYR A 124 -4.78 26.63 3.69
C TYR A 124 -6.25 26.27 3.98
N MET A 125 -6.48 25.34 4.91
CA MET A 125 -7.80 24.74 5.15
C MET A 125 -7.95 24.42 6.63
N THR A 126 -9.10 24.74 7.22
CA THR A 126 -9.34 24.44 8.65
C THR A 126 -9.40 22.95 8.90
N ILE A 127 -9.13 22.50 10.13
CA ILE A 127 -9.11 21.07 10.46
C ILE A 127 -10.46 20.41 10.15
N SER A 128 -11.57 21.07 10.44
CA SER A 128 -12.91 20.57 10.13
C SER A 128 -13.12 20.36 8.62
N GLN A 129 -12.62 21.28 7.81
CA GLN A 129 -12.67 21.20 6.36
C GLN A 129 -11.77 20.06 5.83
N GLN A 130 -10.59 19.85 6.42
CA GLN A 130 -9.72 18.72 6.08
C GLN A 130 -10.38 17.37 6.43
N ILE A 131 -11.07 17.30 7.57
CA ILE A 131 -11.84 16.11 7.97
C ILE A 131 -13.00 15.87 6.99
N GLU A 132 -13.70 16.92 6.58
CA GLU A 132 -14.77 16.81 5.58
C GLU A 132 -14.24 16.25 4.24
N LYS A 133 -13.05 16.68 3.81
CA LYS A 133 -12.36 16.10 2.64
C LYS A 133 -12.15 14.60 2.80
N ILE A 134 -11.69 14.15 3.97
CA ILE A 134 -11.48 12.73 4.28
C ILE A 134 -12.80 11.95 4.19
N LYS A 135 -13.87 12.48 4.78
CA LYS A 135 -15.21 11.87 4.74
C LYS A 135 -15.77 11.72 3.32
N ASN A 136 -15.43 12.68 2.45
CA ASN A 136 -15.91 12.75 1.05
C ASN A 136 -14.99 12.07 0.02
N LEU A 137 -13.94 11.37 0.45
CA LEU A 137 -13.10 10.60 -0.45
C LEU A 137 -13.90 9.49 -1.15
N LYS A 138 -13.61 9.26 -2.44
CA LYS A 138 -14.17 8.13 -3.20
C LYS A 138 -13.83 6.80 -2.54
N LEU A 139 -12.58 6.67 -2.10
CA LEU A 139 -12.08 5.57 -1.29
C LEU A 139 -12.06 6.01 0.17
N LYS A 140 -13.21 5.88 0.84
CA LYS A 140 -13.34 6.21 2.26
C LYS A 140 -12.37 5.37 3.11
N PRO A 141 -11.85 5.86 4.22
CA PRO A 141 -11.14 5.03 5.19
C PRO A 141 -12.05 3.92 5.72
N ASP A 142 -11.52 2.69 5.83
CA ASP A 142 -12.19 1.56 6.48
C ASP A 142 -11.76 1.41 7.93
N LEU A 143 -10.58 1.92 8.29
CA LEU A 143 -10.00 1.74 9.61
C LEU A 143 -9.33 3.04 10.08
N LEU A 144 -9.58 3.39 11.33
CA LEU A 144 -8.95 4.49 12.03
C LEU A 144 -8.10 3.94 13.17
N ILE A 145 -6.80 4.21 13.13
CA ILE A 145 -5.87 3.81 14.20
C ILE A 145 -5.46 5.06 14.95
N ASN A 146 -5.84 5.17 16.23
CA ASN A 146 -5.45 6.27 17.09
C ASN A 146 -4.36 5.84 18.07
N ILE A 147 -3.18 6.47 18.01
CA ILE A 147 -2.08 6.23 18.95
C ILE A 147 -2.21 7.20 20.13
N LYS A 148 -2.59 6.67 21.30
CA LYS A 148 -2.68 7.41 22.56
C LYS A 148 -1.34 7.37 23.28
N CYS A 149 -0.85 8.53 23.68
CA CYS A 149 0.37 8.67 24.46
C CYS A 149 0.27 9.94 25.32
N SER A 150 0.90 9.90 26.50
CA SER A 150 0.91 11.02 27.42
C SER A 150 1.75 12.17 26.83
N ASP A 151 1.39 13.41 27.16
CA ASP A 151 2.15 14.58 26.65
C ASP A 151 3.59 14.57 27.14
N TYR A 152 3.79 14.17 28.41
CA TYR A 152 5.10 14.08 29.02
C TYR A 152 6.00 13.11 28.24
N ASP A 153 5.51 11.89 27.96
CA ASP A 153 6.28 10.89 27.22
C ASP A 153 6.57 11.34 25.79
N LEU A 154 5.62 12.02 25.14
CA LEU A 154 5.80 12.57 23.80
C LEU A 154 6.86 13.67 23.74
N CYS A 155 6.80 14.64 24.65
CA CYS A 155 7.76 15.73 24.71
C CYS A 155 9.17 15.21 25.05
N GLN A 156 9.28 14.22 25.93
CA GLN A 156 10.55 13.54 26.21
C GLN A 156 11.09 12.77 25.00
N ARG A 157 10.21 12.09 24.27
CA ARG A 157 10.57 11.36 23.05
C ARG A 157 11.05 12.31 21.93
N ILE A 158 10.31 13.38 21.68
CA ILE A 158 10.66 14.41 20.69
C ILE A 158 11.98 15.08 21.07
N SER A 159 12.15 15.50 22.32
CA SER A 159 13.39 16.17 22.75
C SER A 159 14.62 15.26 22.76
N GLY A 160 14.41 13.95 22.92
CA GLY A 160 15.45 12.93 22.85
C GLY A 160 15.87 12.53 21.43
N GLN A 161 15.14 12.95 20.39
CA GLN A 161 15.46 12.53 19.03
C GLN A 161 16.55 13.39 18.39
N ARG A 162 17.29 12.80 17.47
CA ARG A 162 18.30 13.47 16.65
C ARG A 162 18.14 13.08 15.20
N GLN A 163 18.56 13.94 14.29
CA GLN A 163 18.51 13.68 12.86
C GLN A 163 19.92 13.69 12.27
N HIS A 164 20.19 12.76 11.36
CA HIS A 164 21.38 12.84 10.53
C HIS A 164 21.16 13.91 9.44
N PRO A 165 22.07 14.88 9.26
CA PRO A 165 21.88 16.00 8.34
C PRO A 165 21.73 15.56 6.88
N ASP A 166 22.55 14.60 6.41
CA ASP A 166 22.53 14.20 5.00
C ASP A 166 21.40 13.21 4.65
N SER A 167 21.19 12.16 5.45
CA SER A 167 20.16 11.15 5.17
C SER A 167 18.76 11.55 5.64
N GLY A 168 18.67 12.54 6.55
CA GLY A 168 17.43 12.90 7.21
C GLY A 168 16.87 11.83 8.16
N GLN A 169 17.63 10.76 8.43
CA GLN A 169 17.19 9.66 9.30
C GLN A 169 17.13 10.12 10.77
N VAL A 170 16.05 9.77 11.45
CA VAL A 170 15.80 10.15 12.85
C VAL A 170 16.19 8.99 13.78
N TYR A 171 16.98 9.30 14.80
CA TYR A 171 17.44 8.40 15.84
C TYR A 171 16.83 8.78 17.18
N GLN A 172 16.34 7.79 17.92
CA GLN A 172 15.80 7.98 19.26
C GLN A 172 16.92 8.01 20.30
N ARG A 173 16.68 8.59 21.49
CA ARG A 173 17.68 8.73 22.57
C ARG A 173 18.41 7.41 22.87
N ASN A 174 17.69 6.30 22.89
CA ASN A 174 18.23 4.97 23.18
C ASN A 174 19.21 4.44 22.11
N GLN A 175 19.22 5.03 20.90
CA GLN A 175 20.04 4.58 19.77
C GLN A 175 21.31 5.42 19.59
N TRP A 176 21.41 6.60 20.22
CA TRP A 176 22.56 7.48 20.04
C TRP A 176 23.22 7.95 21.34
N ASP A 177 22.52 7.90 22.49
CA ASP A 177 23.12 8.33 23.75
C ASP A 177 24.05 7.25 24.30
N PRO A 178 25.38 7.50 24.36
CA PRO A 178 26.35 6.49 24.81
C PRO A 178 26.09 6.03 26.25
N ASN A 179 25.58 6.90 27.13
CA ASN A 179 25.31 6.52 28.52
C ASN A 179 24.16 5.51 28.64
N ILE A 180 23.21 5.56 27.70
CA ILE A 180 22.06 4.65 27.66
C ILE A 180 22.46 3.34 26.98
N ILE A 181 23.24 3.42 25.90
CA ILE A 181 23.78 2.25 25.21
C ILE A 181 24.66 1.44 26.16
N GLU A 182 25.57 2.08 26.90
CA GLU A 182 26.41 1.41 27.89
C GLU A 182 25.62 0.76 29.03
N LYS A 183 24.51 1.38 29.47
CA LYS A 183 23.61 0.79 30.47
C LYS A 183 22.87 -0.43 29.92
N HIS A 184 22.39 -0.37 28.69
CA HIS A 184 21.73 -1.50 28.04
C HIS A 184 22.69 -2.66 27.80
N ASN A 185 23.93 -2.39 27.39
CA ASN A 185 24.95 -3.42 27.21
C ASN A 185 25.29 -4.08 28.56
N LYS A 186 25.51 -3.30 29.63
CA LYS A 186 25.75 -3.85 30.97
C LYS A 186 24.58 -4.67 31.52
N GLN A 187 23.34 -4.32 31.17
CA GLN A 187 22.16 -5.10 31.58
C GLN A 187 22.03 -6.39 30.77
N LYS A 188 22.39 -6.39 29.49
CA LYS A 188 22.46 -7.61 28.67
C LYS A 188 23.56 -8.54 29.18
N ASP A 189 24.77 -8.02 29.43
CA ASP A 189 25.88 -8.79 29.98
C ASP A 189 25.53 -9.42 31.36
N GLN A 190 24.74 -8.73 32.19
CA GLN A 190 24.26 -9.26 33.48
C GLN A 190 23.12 -10.29 33.36
N HIS A 191 22.35 -10.25 32.27
CA HIS A 191 21.32 -11.26 32.00
C HIS A 191 21.95 -12.53 31.40
N GLU A 192 22.92 -12.38 30.50
CA GLU A 192 23.69 -13.49 29.93
C GLU A 192 24.52 -14.23 31.00
N GLU A 193 25.07 -13.54 32.01
CA GLU A 193 25.76 -14.19 33.14
C GLU A 193 24.83 -14.94 34.12
N ASN A 194 23.51 -14.73 34.07
CA ASN A 194 22.54 -15.41 34.93
C ASN A 194 21.72 -16.51 34.23
N GLU A 195 21.87 -16.66 32.91
CA GLU A 195 21.17 -17.65 32.07
C GLU A 195 22.13 -18.70 31.49
N GLU A 196 23.17 -19.10 32.24
CA GLU A 196 23.86 -20.38 31.99
C GLU A 196 23.01 -21.55 32.54
N GLU A 197 21.79 -21.73 32.04
CA GLU A 197 21.07 -23.01 32.00
C GLU A 197 19.78 -22.81 31.19
N ASP A 198 19.74 -23.45 30.02
CA ASP A 198 18.58 -23.70 29.16
C ASP A 198 17.91 -22.50 28.45
N GLU A 199 18.30 -22.26 27.18
CA GLU A 199 17.45 -22.49 25.99
C GLU A 199 18.15 -21.94 24.74
N GLU A 200 18.17 -22.73 23.66
CA GLU A 200 18.54 -22.27 22.31
C GLU A 200 17.49 -21.25 21.85
N VAL A 201 17.70 -19.97 22.16
CA VAL A 201 16.91 -18.87 21.61
C VAL A 201 17.40 -18.63 20.19
N GLU A 202 16.53 -18.91 19.21
CA GLU A 202 16.73 -18.53 17.81
C GLU A 202 17.06 -17.03 17.74
N GLU A 203 18.26 -16.72 17.27
CA GLU A 203 18.70 -15.36 16.94
C GLU A 203 17.80 -14.81 15.82
N GLU A 204 16.68 -14.18 16.17
CA GLU A 204 15.92 -13.38 15.21
C GLU A 204 16.77 -12.17 14.79
N GLU A 205 17.06 -12.12 13.48
CA GLU A 205 17.84 -11.10 12.78
C GLU A 205 17.48 -9.67 13.21
N ALA A 206 18.15 -9.16 14.24
CA ALA A 206 18.27 -7.74 14.47
C ALA A 206 19.06 -7.18 13.28
N ALA A 207 18.37 -6.45 12.40
CA ALA A 207 18.92 -5.80 11.23
C ALA A 207 20.37 -5.35 11.48
N GLU A 208 21.32 -5.98 10.77
CA GLU A 208 22.75 -5.68 10.81
C GLU A 208 22.98 -4.19 10.50
N HIS A 209 22.98 -3.35 11.53
CA HIS A 209 23.58 -2.04 11.45
C HIS A 209 25.02 -2.20 11.93
N PRO A 210 26.02 -1.92 11.07
CA PRO A 210 27.42 -2.08 11.43
C PRO A 210 27.73 -1.24 12.68
N PRO A 211 28.70 -1.66 13.52
CA PRO A 211 29.02 -0.97 14.76
C PRO A 211 29.26 0.52 14.47
N MET A 212 28.32 1.36 14.90
CA MET A 212 28.36 2.79 14.64
C MET A 212 29.57 3.38 15.36
N LYS A 213 30.53 3.90 14.59
CA LYS A 213 31.73 4.57 15.13
C LYS A 213 31.32 5.79 15.96
N ALA A 214 32.05 6.08 17.03
CA ALA A 214 31.81 7.25 17.89
C ALA A 214 31.73 8.59 17.10
N ASP A 215 32.46 8.69 15.98
CA ASP A 215 32.42 9.83 15.07
C ASP A 215 31.04 10.08 14.43
N PHE A 216 30.20 9.04 14.32
CA PHE A 216 28.85 9.12 13.75
C PHE A 216 27.89 9.92 14.64
N PHE A 217 27.98 9.76 15.97
CA PHE A 217 27.10 10.44 16.91
C PHE A 217 27.34 11.95 16.96
N HIS A 218 28.57 12.39 16.71
CA HIS A 218 28.92 13.82 16.69
C HIS A 218 28.29 14.59 15.52
N GLN A 219 27.84 13.90 14.47
CA GLN A 219 27.23 14.51 13.29
C GLN A 219 25.71 14.65 13.41
N LEU A 220 25.11 14.02 14.42
CA LEU A 220 23.67 14.06 14.64
C LEU A 220 23.25 15.44 15.17
N VAL A 221 22.26 16.05 14.51
CA VAL A 221 21.76 17.38 14.84
C VAL A 221 20.40 17.31 15.53
N GLN A 222 20.12 18.29 16.37
CA GLN A 222 18.79 18.52 16.94
C GLN A 222 18.10 19.63 16.15
N ARG A 223 16.88 19.40 15.69
CA ARG A 223 16.13 20.41 14.95
C ARG A 223 15.48 21.42 15.90
N PRO A 224 15.16 22.63 15.43
CA PRO A 224 14.38 23.58 16.21
C PRO A 224 13.06 23.01 16.73
N GLU A 225 12.34 22.20 15.94
CA GLU A 225 11.11 21.55 16.43
C GLU A 225 11.31 20.48 17.51
N ASP A 226 12.54 20.01 17.70
CA ASP A 226 12.89 18.99 18.68
C ASP A 226 13.27 19.60 20.04
N PHE A 227 13.27 20.93 20.21
CA PHE A 227 13.44 21.53 21.54
C PHE A 227 12.19 21.29 22.39
N LEU A 228 12.38 21.12 23.71
CA LEU A 228 11.32 20.71 24.62
C LEU A 228 10.16 21.71 24.61
N GLU A 229 10.46 23.01 24.65
CA GLU A 229 9.47 24.09 24.64
C GLU A 229 8.64 24.06 23.34
N ASN A 230 9.30 23.88 22.20
CA ASN A 230 8.65 23.83 20.88
C ASN A 230 7.85 22.52 20.66
N ALA A 231 8.25 21.44 21.32
CA ALA A 231 7.52 20.17 21.32
C ALA A 231 6.24 20.29 22.17
N GLU A 232 6.34 20.88 23.36
CA GLU A 232 5.20 21.17 24.23
C GLU A 232 4.19 22.09 23.55
N GLU A 233 4.64 23.16 22.89
CA GLU A 233 3.78 24.06 22.12
C GLU A 233 3.03 23.31 21.01
N ARG A 234 3.71 22.47 20.23
CA ARG A 234 3.08 21.65 19.18
C ARG A 234 2.06 20.65 19.73
N VAL A 235 2.36 20.01 20.85
CA VAL A 235 1.42 19.09 21.51
C VAL A 235 0.21 19.87 22.06
N GLY A 236 0.42 21.08 22.59
CA GLY A 236 -0.63 22.00 23.00
C GLY A 236 -1.55 22.41 21.85
N MET A 237 -0.99 22.89 20.74
CA MET A 237 -1.75 23.24 19.53
C MET A 237 -2.60 22.06 19.02
N TYR A 238 -2.06 20.84 19.06
CA TYR A 238 -2.82 19.65 18.67
C TYR A 238 -4.05 19.43 19.57
N LYS A 239 -3.90 19.65 20.88
CA LYS A 239 -5.02 19.52 21.82
C LYS A 239 -6.09 20.59 21.59
N ASP A 240 -5.66 21.82 21.35
CA ASP A 240 -6.57 22.95 21.27
C ASP A 240 -7.38 22.95 19.97
N ILE A 241 -6.77 22.58 18.85
CA ILE A 241 -7.38 22.72 17.52
C ILE A 241 -7.80 21.37 16.94
N MET A 242 -6.99 20.31 17.11
CA MET A 242 -7.15 19.05 16.37
C MET A 242 -7.90 17.97 17.15
N LEU A 243 -7.77 17.94 18.48
CA LEU A 243 -8.29 16.84 19.29
C LEU A 243 -9.82 16.74 19.22
N HIS A 244 -10.54 17.84 19.42
CA HIS A 244 -12.00 17.81 19.41
C HIS A 244 -12.59 17.42 18.04
N PRO A 245 -12.17 18.00 16.89
CA PRO A 245 -12.65 17.56 15.59
C PRO A 245 -12.34 16.08 15.28
N LEU A 246 -11.20 15.57 15.77
CA LEU A 246 -10.86 14.16 15.63
C LEU A 246 -11.72 13.25 16.52
N GLU A 247 -12.04 13.67 17.74
CA GLU A 247 -12.96 12.94 18.63
C GLU A 247 -14.35 12.83 18.00
N ASP A 248 -14.85 13.91 17.36
CA ASP A 248 -16.10 13.88 16.61
C ASP A 248 -16.02 12.88 15.43
N LEU A 249 -14.93 12.90 14.67
CA LEU A 249 -14.68 11.93 13.60
C LEU A 249 -14.64 10.48 14.12
N MET A 250 -14.01 10.27 15.27
CA MET A 250 -13.88 8.95 15.90
C MET A 250 -15.22 8.47 16.45
N ALA A 251 -16.05 9.35 17.00
CA ALA A 251 -17.37 9.02 17.54
C ALA A 251 -18.40 8.67 16.46
N GLU A 252 -18.26 9.24 15.26
CA GLU A 252 -19.10 8.90 14.09
C GLU A 252 -18.75 7.53 13.46
N GLN A 253 -17.54 7.03 13.68
CA GLN A 253 -17.09 5.74 13.13
C GLN A 253 -17.59 4.56 13.95
N ASP A 254 -17.91 3.44 13.29
CA ASP A 254 -18.27 2.22 14.01
C ASP A 254 -17.06 1.72 14.82
N CYS A 255 -17.28 1.36 16.09
CA CYS A 255 -16.21 0.93 17.00
C CYS A 255 -15.41 -0.29 16.49
N GLN A 256 -15.95 -1.08 15.56
CA GLN A 256 -15.24 -2.21 14.95
C GLN A 256 -14.09 -1.77 14.03
N TYR A 257 -14.12 -0.51 13.58
CA TYR A 257 -13.17 0.10 12.65
C TYR A 257 -12.31 1.17 13.32
N LEU A 258 -12.43 1.35 14.64
CA LEU A 258 -11.59 2.23 15.45
C LEU A 258 -10.68 1.38 16.35
N ILE A 259 -9.37 1.50 16.15
CA ILE A 259 -8.36 0.83 16.97
C ILE A 259 -7.60 1.88 17.76
N GLU A 260 -7.60 1.74 19.08
CA GLU A 260 -6.79 2.55 19.98
C GLU A 260 -5.55 1.78 20.40
N LEU A 261 -4.38 2.40 20.25
CA LEU A 261 -3.09 1.82 20.55
C LEU A 261 -2.36 2.65 21.61
N ASP A 262 -1.63 1.97 22.51
CA ASP A 262 -0.76 2.63 23.48
C ASP A 262 0.59 2.96 22.85
N GLY A 263 0.85 4.25 22.63
CA GLY A 263 2.08 4.75 22.02
C GLY A 263 3.33 4.60 22.88
N ASN A 264 3.23 4.08 24.11
CA ASN A 264 4.38 3.72 24.95
C ASN A 264 4.93 2.32 24.66
N GLN A 265 4.17 1.48 23.95
CA GLN A 265 4.66 0.18 23.50
C GLN A 265 5.65 0.33 22.33
N PRO A 266 6.62 -0.59 22.19
CA PRO A 266 7.50 -0.58 21.04
C PRO A 266 6.69 -0.78 19.75
N PRO A 267 7.18 -0.27 18.61
CA PRO A 267 6.43 -0.29 17.36
C PRO A 267 6.09 -1.71 16.90
N ASP A 268 6.85 -2.72 17.30
CA ASP A 268 6.61 -4.12 16.91
C ASP A 268 5.42 -4.73 17.65
N ASP A 269 5.25 -4.44 18.93
CA ASP A 269 4.08 -4.86 19.71
C ASP A 269 2.80 -4.20 19.17
N LEU A 270 2.89 -2.91 18.81
CA LEU A 270 1.78 -2.19 18.17
C LEU A 270 1.36 -2.81 16.83
N LEU A 271 2.31 -3.40 16.11
CA LEU A 271 2.02 -4.14 14.87
C LEU A 271 1.33 -5.47 15.13
N VAL A 272 1.72 -6.19 16.18
CA VAL A 272 1.07 -7.45 16.56
C VAL A 272 -0.39 -7.21 16.94
N VAL A 273 -0.65 -6.19 17.77
CA VAL A 273 -2.01 -5.82 18.18
C VAL A 273 -2.86 -5.38 16.97
N SER A 274 -2.31 -4.53 16.10
CA SER A 274 -3.04 -4.12 14.89
C SER A 274 -3.29 -5.29 13.93
N LYS A 275 -2.35 -6.22 13.74
CA LYS A 275 -2.56 -7.44 12.94
C LYS A 275 -3.69 -8.32 13.51
N LEU A 276 -3.75 -8.49 14.82
CA LEU A 276 -4.73 -9.35 15.50
C LEU A 276 -6.15 -8.77 15.42
N CYS A 277 -6.28 -7.45 15.57
CA CYS A 277 -7.56 -6.76 15.49
C CYS A 277 -8.11 -6.71 14.07
N ILE A 278 -7.25 -6.61 13.05
CA ILE A 278 -7.67 -6.52 11.67
C ILE A 278 -7.67 -7.91 11.03
N LYS A 279 -8.67 -8.73 11.37
CA LYS A 279 -8.91 -9.98 10.64
C LYS A 279 -9.48 -9.68 9.25
N LYS A 280 -8.64 -9.65 8.22
CA LYS A 280 -9.02 -10.12 6.88
C LYS A 280 -7.84 -10.60 6.02
N THR A 281 -8.13 -11.70 5.33
CA THR A 281 -7.45 -12.38 4.22
C THR A 281 -6.38 -11.56 3.48
N SER A 282 -5.13 -11.77 3.89
CA SER A 282 -3.96 -11.63 3.02
C SER A 282 -4.12 -12.49 1.76
N ASN A 283 -3.48 -12.24 0.64
CA ASN A 283 -2.91 -11.06 -0.01
C ASN A 283 -2.53 -11.61 -1.39
N SER A 284 -2.76 -10.86 -2.47
CA SER A 284 -2.22 -11.26 -3.77
C SER A 284 -0.70 -11.05 -3.78
N CYS A 285 0.07 -12.11 -4.03
CA CYS A 285 1.51 -12.02 -4.27
C CYS A 285 1.78 -11.95 -5.77
N TYR A 286 2.51 -10.92 -6.18
CA TYR A 286 3.10 -10.79 -7.51
C TYR A 286 4.51 -11.42 -7.47
N TYR A 287 4.78 -12.33 -8.38
CA TYR A 287 6.13 -12.87 -8.61
C TYR A 287 6.54 -12.56 -10.05
N TYR A 288 7.78 -12.08 -10.21
CA TYR A 288 8.46 -11.95 -11.50
C TYR A 288 9.20 -13.25 -11.81
N PHE A 289 9.10 -13.74 -13.05
CA PHE A 289 9.82 -14.95 -13.47
C PHE A 289 10.53 -14.74 -14.80
N ASN A 290 11.77 -15.23 -14.87
CA ASN A 290 12.57 -15.33 -16.09
C ASN A 290 12.70 -16.81 -16.49
N LYS A 291 12.51 -17.07 -17.79
CA LYS A 291 12.81 -18.29 -18.58
C LYS A 291 11.75 -19.41 -18.73
N GLN A 292 11.64 -19.80 -20.00
CA GLN A 292 10.72 -20.67 -20.76
C GLN A 292 10.31 -22.01 -20.14
N ASP A 293 9.12 -22.48 -20.58
CA ASP A 293 8.46 -23.80 -20.62
C ASP A 293 8.77 -24.92 -19.59
N GLU A 294 9.92 -24.96 -18.93
CA GLU A 294 10.14 -25.61 -17.63
C GLU A 294 9.50 -24.82 -16.48
N LEU A 295 9.12 -23.56 -16.72
CA LEU A 295 8.45 -22.63 -15.81
C LEU A 295 7.26 -23.29 -15.06
N PHE A 296 6.42 -24.10 -15.71
CA PHE A 296 5.31 -24.80 -15.05
C PHE A 296 5.75 -25.93 -14.11
N ARG A 297 6.80 -26.68 -14.47
CA ARG A 297 7.37 -27.73 -13.62
C ARG A 297 8.09 -27.12 -12.43
N VAL A 298 8.93 -26.13 -12.67
CA VAL A 298 9.73 -25.42 -11.66
C VAL A 298 8.82 -24.62 -10.71
N LEU A 299 7.81 -23.89 -11.17
CA LEU A 299 6.88 -23.17 -10.29
C LEU A 299 5.98 -24.10 -9.46
N SER A 300 5.59 -25.26 -10.01
CA SER A 300 4.86 -26.26 -9.23
C SER A 300 5.69 -26.81 -8.06
N SER A 301 7.02 -26.71 -8.15
CA SER A 301 7.95 -27.08 -7.08
C SER A 301 8.39 -25.93 -6.18
N TYR A 302 8.49 -24.68 -6.68
CA TYR A 302 9.16 -23.60 -5.95
C TYR A 302 8.27 -22.76 -5.03
N ASN A 303 6.95 -22.65 -5.26
CA ASN A 303 6.08 -21.91 -4.34
C ASN A 303 4.64 -22.42 -4.42
N ARG A 304 4.20 -23.13 -3.39
CA ARG A 304 2.78 -23.45 -3.19
C ARG A 304 2.13 -22.22 -2.55
N ILE A 305 1.14 -21.61 -3.22
CA ILE A 305 0.32 -20.51 -2.67
C ILE A 305 -0.33 -20.93 -1.33
N ALA A 306 -0.65 -22.22 -1.21
CA ALA A 306 -0.97 -22.97 0.00
C ALA A 306 -0.78 -24.46 -0.33
N HIS A 307 -0.72 -25.35 0.68
CA HIS A 307 -0.39 -26.78 0.56
C HIS A 307 -1.16 -27.57 -0.54
N ARG A 308 -2.26 -27.03 -1.09
CA ARG A 308 -3.13 -27.63 -2.13
C ARG A 308 -3.34 -26.80 -3.41
N CYS A 309 -2.78 -25.59 -3.56
CA CYS A 309 -3.04 -24.73 -4.72
C CYS A 309 -1.89 -24.80 -5.75
N ARG A 310 -2.17 -25.34 -6.95
CA ARG A 310 -1.26 -25.30 -8.12
C ARG A 310 -1.43 -24.00 -8.91
N TRP A 311 -0.34 -23.47 -9.46
CA TRP A 311 -0.35 -22.37 -10.42
C TRP A 311 -1.22 -22.69 -11.64
N ARG A 312 -2.13 -21.78 -12.02
CA ARG A 312 -3.04 -21.94 -13.18
C ARG A 312 -2.81 -20.88 -14.24
N ARG A 313 -3.04 -21.23 -15.51
CA ARG A 313 -3.08 -20.26 -16.62
C ARG A 313 -4.34 -19.40 -16.50
N SER A 314 -4.22 -18.10 -16.80
CA SER A 314 -5.39 -17.23 -16.91
C SER A 314 -6.30 -17.66 -18.07
N ARG A 315 -7.56 -17.18 -18.07
CA ARG A 315 -8.53 -17.39 -19.17
C ARG A 315 -8.09 -16.80 -20.52
N TRP A 316 -7.09 -15.90 -20.51
CA TRP A 316 -6.51 -15.31 -21.72
C TRP A 316 -5.31 -16.09 -22.26
N GLY A 317 -4.87 -17.15 -21.56
CA GLY A 317 -3.79 -18.01 -22.01
C GLY A 317 -2.47 -17.24 -22.18
N GLN A 318 -2.00 -17.15 -23.43
CA GLN A 318 -0.79 -16.39 -23.79
C GLN A 318 -1.10 -14.98 -24.30
N VAL A 319 -2.37 -14.60 -24.43
CA VAL A 319 -2.75 -13.28 -24.96
C VAL A 319 -2.65 -12.24 -23.85
N CYS A 320 -2.07 -11.09 -24.18
CA CYS A 320 -1.92 -9.99 -23.25
C CYS A 320 -3.28 -9.35 -22.90
N PRO A 321 -3.75 -9.37 -21.63
CA PRO A 321 -5.03 -8.77 -21.24
C PRO A 321 -5.07 -7.24 -21.42
N VAL A 322 -3.93 -6.56 -21.27
CA VAL A 322 -3.83 -5.10 -21.45
C VAL A 322 -4.03 -4.73 -22.92
N ALA A 323 -3.29 -5.36 -23.83
CA ALA A 323 -3.47 -5.16 -25.27
C ALA A 323 -4.89 -5.53 -25.72
N LEU A 324 -5.46 -6.60 -25.15
CA LEU A 324 -6.82 -7.01 -25.46
C LEU A 324 -7.84 -5.93 -25.05
N LYS A 325 -7.60 -5.21 -23.94
CA LYS A 325 -8.43 -4.08 -23.49
C LYS A 325 -8.39 -2.90 -24.44
N GLU A 326 -7.24 -2.68 -25.07
CA GLU A 326 -7.04 -1.66 -26.10
C GLU A 326 -7.62 -2.10 -27.47
N GLY A 327 -8.02 -3.37 -27.59
CA GLY A 327 -8.65 -3.94 -28.80
C GLY A 327 -7.69 -4.73 -29.69
N ASP A 328 -6.45 -4.95 -29.26
CA ASP A 328 -5.42 -5.64 -30.02
C ASP A 328 -5.17 -7.06 -29.48
N ILE A 329 -4.92 -8.02 -30.38
CA ILE A 329 -4.52 -9.39 -30.01
C ILE A 329 -3.01 -9.49 -30.13
N LEU A 330 -2.31 -9.20 -29.03
CA LEU A 330 -0.87 -9.38 -28.92
C LEU A 330 -0.56 -10.61 -28.06
N MET A 331 0.31 -11.47 -28.57
CA MET A 331 0.86 -12.59 -27.81
C MET A 331 1.88 -12.03 -26.81
N GLY A 332 1.73 -12.44 -25.56
CA GLY A 332 2.63 -12.06 -24.49
C GLY A 332 3.99 -12.76 -24.60
N ASN A 333 5.03 -12.11 -24.10
CA ASN A 333 6.34 -12.71 -23.93
C ASN A 333 6.40 -13.45 -22.58
N PRO A 334 6.75 -14.75 -22.54
CA PRO A 334 6.91 -15.51 -21.29
C PRO A 334 7.83 -14.86 -20.25
N ASP A 335 8.83 -14.08 -20.69
CA ASP A 335 9.73 -13.34 -19.79
C ASP A 335 9.04 -12.15 -19.09
N LEU A 336 7.86 -11.75 -19.57
CA LEU A 336 7.00 -10.70 -19.02
C LEU A 336 5.74 -11.32 -18.40
N ALA A 337 5.92 -12.43 -17.68
CA ALA A 337 4.84 -13.11 -16.95
C ALA A 337 4.67 -12.56 -15.53
N VAL A 338 3.42 -12.43 -15.10
CA VAL A 338 3.04 -11.93 -13.78
C VAL A 338 1.94 -12.80 -13.17
N SER A 339 2.04 -13.06 -11.87
CA SER A 339 1.00 -13.76 -11.12
C SER A 339 0.03 -12.81 -10.44
N PHE A 340 -1.27 -13.09 -10.55
CA PHE A 340 -2.31 -12.38 -9.80
C PHE A 340 -3.49 -13.30 -9.49
N LEU A 341 -3.96 -13.33 -8.24
CA LEU A 341 -5.02 -14.23 -7.76
C LEU A 341 -4.80 -15.71 -8.12
N GLY A 342 -3.56 -16.18 -8.04
CA GLY A 342 -3.18 -17.56 -8.36
C GLY A 342 -3.23 -17.91 -9.86
N LYS A 343 -3.53 -16.93 -10.72
CA LYS A 343 -3.53 -17.04 -12.18
C LYS A 343 -2.28 -16.35 -12.74
N MET A 344 -1.70 -16.93 -13.79
CA MET A 344 -0.58 -16.33 -14.52
C MET A 344 -1.07 -15.59 -15.76
N TYR A 345 -0.53 -14.38 -15.94
CA TYR A 345 -0.80 -13.47 -17.05
C TYR A 345 0.51 -13.22 -17.80
N ILE A 346 0.46 -13.25 -19.13
CA ILE A 346 1.64 -13.02 -19.97
C ILE A 346 1.41 -11.73 -20.75
N LEU A 347 2.38 -10.82 -20.71
CA LEU A 347 2.22 -9.46 -21.23
C LEU A 347 3.11 -9.23 -22.46
N SER A 348 2.64 -8.41 -23.39
CA SER A 348 3.31 -8.21 -24.68
C SER A 348 4.48 -7.24 -24.61
N SER A 349 4.44 -6.27 -23.69
CA SER A 349 5.46 -5.23 -23.55
C SER A 349 5.76 -4.95 -22.07
N PRO A 350 6.96 -4.41 -21.74
CA PRO A 350 7.27 -3.99 -20.37
C PRO A 350 6.34 -2.88 -19.88
N GLU A 351 5.80 -2.06 -20.78
CA GLU A 351 4.79 -1.04 -20.47
C GLU A 351 3.48 -1.68 -20.02
N ALA A 352 2.99 -2.69 -20.75
CA ALA A 352 1.81 -3.46 -20.37
C ALA A 352 2.00 -4.18 -19.02
N LEU A 353 3.23 -4.63 -18.73
CA LEU A 353 3.59 -5.19 -17.43
C LEU A 353 3.48 -4.17 -16.29
N LYS A 354 4.05 -2.99 -16.49
CA LYS A 354 3.92 -1.90 -15.51
C LYS A 354 2.44 -1.53 -15.30
N THR A 355 1.67 -1.31 -16.35
CA THR A 355 0.25 -0.90 -16.22
C THR A 355 -0.62 -1.97 -15.56
N PHE A 356 -0.37 -3.25 -15.85
CA PHE A 356 -1.08 -4.36 -15.20
C PHE A 356 -0.72 -4.47 -13.71
N MET A 357 0.55 -4.28 -13.34
CA MET A 357 0.99 -4.32 -11.94
C MET A 357 0.45 -3.14 -11.11
N LEU A 358 0.28 -1.97 -11.73
CA LEU A 358 -0.29 -0.79 -11.05
C LEU A 358 -1.74 -1.01 -10.64
N ASN A 359 -2.56 -1.53 -11.56
CA ASN A 359 -3.94 -1.89 -11.27
C ASN A 359 -4.47 -2.93 -12.27
N PRO A 360 -4.54 -4.22 -11.89
CA PRO A 360 -5.03 -5.27 -12.78
C PRO A 360 -6.55 -5.27 -12.94
N ARG A 361 -7.31 -4.69 -11.99
CA ARG A 361 -8.79 -4.77 -11.94
C ARG A 361 -9.49 -4.33 -13.24
N PRO A 362 -9.12 -3.21 -13.90
CA PRO A 362 -9.77 -2.74 -15.13
C PRO A 362 -9.67 -3.71 -16.33
N TYR A 363 -8.64 -4.55 -16.34
CA TYR A 363 -8.38 -5.52 -17.40
C TYR A 363 -9.10 -6.86 -17.13
N LEU A 364 -9.39 -7.15 -15.86
CA LEU A 364 -9.99 -8.40 -15.42
C LEU A 364 -11.50 -8.33 -15.20
N LEU A 365 -12.03 -7.14 -14.92
CA LEU A 365 -13.46 -6.91 -14.69
C LEU A 365 -14.25 -6.76 -16.01
N PRO A 366 -15.54 -7.16 -16.04
CA PRO A 366 -16.44 -6.92 -17.16
C PRO A 366 -16.63 -5.43 -17.52
N PRO A 367 -16.81 -5.06 -18.81
CA PRO A 367 -16.75 -5.91 -19.99
C PRO A 367 -15.31 -6.36 -20.21
N MET A 368 -15.12 -7.67 -20.12
CA MET A 368 -13.82 -8.27 -20.33
C MET A 368 -13.46 -8.00 -21.78
N PRO A 369 -12.20 -7.67 -22.05
CA PRO A 369 -11.80 -7.58 -23.43
C PRO A 369 -12.08 -8.92 -24.12
N LEU A 370 -12.89 -8.85 -25.17
CA LEU A 370 -13.18 -9.99 -26.03
C LEU A 370 -12.20 -9.91 -27.20
N PRO A 371 -11.69 -11.04 -27.71
CA PRO A 371 -10.91 -11.00 -28.92
C PRO A 371 -11.73 -10.30 -30.02
N PRO A 372 -11.18 -9.29 -30.71
CA PRO A 372 -11.88 -8.55 -31.75
C PRO A 372 -12.47 -9.52 -32.77
N CYS A 373 -13.76 -9.33 -33.07
CA CYS A 373 -14.48 -10.12 -34.06
C CYS A 373 -13.89 -9.85 -35.45
N LYS A 374 -13.22 -10.85 -36.03
CA LYS A 374 -12.70 -10.77 -37.40
C LYS A 374 -13.78 -11.21 -38.38
N VAL A 375 -14.23 -10.29 -39.22
CA VAL A 375 -15.26 -10.55 -40.24
C VAL A 375 -14.60 -10.59 -41.61
N LEU A 376 -14.73 -11.72 -42.30
CA LEU A 376 -14.28 -11.89 -43.68
C LEU A 376 -15.49 -11.79 -44.63
N VAL A 377 -15.44 -10.88 -45.60
CA VAL A 377 -16.49 -10.73 -46.63
C VAL A 377 -15.98 -11.27 -47.97
N PHE A 378 -16.56 -12.38 -48.43
CA PHE A 378 -16.19 -13.06 -49.69
C PHE A 378 -17.28 -12.93 -50.77
N GLY A 379 -16.93 -13.14 -52.04
CA GLY A 379 -17.82 -12.93 -53.20
C GLY A 379 -17.09 -12.89 -54.55
N PRO A 380 -17.80 -12.69 -55.68
CA PRO A 380 -17.23 -12.47 -57.02
C PRO A 380 -16.83 -11.00 -57.27
N PRO A 381 -15.93 -10.68 -58.22
CA PRO A 381 -15.50 -9.29 -58.45
C PRO A 381 -16.71 -8.39 -58.74
N LEU A 382 -16.66 -7.13 -58.29
CA LEU A 382 -17.76 -6.14 -58.37
C LEU A 382 -19.00 -6.39 -57.48
N SER A 383 -19.01 -7.42 -56.62
CA SER A 383 -20.16 -7.71 -55.74
C SER A 383 -20.31 -6.77 -54.52
N GLY A 384 -19.66 -5.60 -54.52
CA GLY A 384 -19.76 -4.61 -53.44
C GLY A 384 -19.09 -4.99 -52.12
N ARG A 385 -18.19 -5.99 -52.09
CA ARG A 385 -17.54 -6.50 -50.86
C ARG A 385 -16.82 -5.42 -50.08
N THR A 386 -16.04 -4.58 -50.77
CA THR A 386 -15.31 -3.47 -50.16
C THR A 386 -16.27 -2.48 -49.51
N THR A 387 -17.40 -2.19 -50.15
CA THR A 387 -18.46 -1.33 -49.61
C THR A 387 -19.09 -1.93 -48.36
N VAL A 388 -19.37 -3.24 -48.37
CA VAL A 388 -19.92 -3.96 -47.21
C VAL A 388 -18.92 -4.01 -46.06
N CYS A 389 -17.63 -4.28 -46.32
CA CYS A 389 -16.57 -4.19 -45.32
C CYS A 389 -16.52 -2.80 -44.66
N ASN A 390 -16.53 -1.74 -45.46
CA ASN A 390 -16.49 -0.36 -44.97
C ASN A 390 -17.73 -0.01 -44.14
N LEU A 391 -18.92 -0.45 -44.56
CA LEU A 391 -20.16 -0.23 -43.81
C LEU A 391 -20.18 -1.00 -42.47
N ILE A 392 -19.70 -2.24 -42.45
CA ILE A 392 -19.58 -3.04 -41.22
C ILE A 392 -18.58 -2.36 -40.27
N ALA A 393 -17.41 -1.94 -40.78
CA ALA A 393 -16.42 -1.26 -39.98
C ALA A 393 -16.93 0.08 -39.41
N GLN A 394 -17.60 0.90 -40.21
CA GLN A 394 -18.21 2.14 -39.72
C GLN A 394 -19.29 1.88 -38.65
N LYS A 395 -20.16 0.89 -38.86
CA LYS A 395 -21.26 0.59 -37.93
C LYS A 395 -20.78 0.06 -36.58
N TYR A 396 -19.72 -0.74 -36.57
CA TYR A 396 -19.21 -1.40 -35.36
C TYR A 396 -17.88 -0.82 -34.84
N LYS A 397 -17.44 0.33 -35.36
CA LYS A 397 -16.14 0.95 -35.04
C LYS A 397 -14.95 0.00 -35.27
N GLY A 398 -15.05 -0.85 -36.29
CA GLY A 398 -13.99 -1.77 -36.70
C GLY A 398 -12.95 -1.11 -37.59
N LYS A 399 -11.79 -1.74 -37.74
CA LYS A 399 -10.76 -1.40 -38.73
C LYS A 399 -10.94 -2.32 -39.94
N VAL A 400 -10.91 -1.77 -41.17
CA VAL A 400 -10.98 -2.53 -42.44
C VAL A 400 -9.60 -2.95 -42.89
#